data_AF-A0A959V7J1-F1
#
_entry.id   AF-A0A959V7J1-F1
#
_cell.length_a   1.000
_cell.length_b   1.000
_cell.length_c   1.000
_cell.angle_alpha   90.00
_cell.angle_beta   90.00
_cell.angle_gamma   90.00
#
_symmetry.space_group_name_H-M   'P 1'
#
loop_
_entity.id
_entity.type
_entity.pdbx_description
1 polymer ?
#
loop_
_entity_poly.entity_id
_entity_poly.type
_entity_poly.pdbx_seq_one_letter_code
_entity_poly.pdbx_strand_id
1 'polypeptide(L)'
;CNTPLDFPLEGDQRQIFRFTGQDPDSDDEEIVGLDPHAHEVDLGHYIYECVRLALPIRRVHAPGQCDPEVELSDEPASPNEDTDAPDPRWKALEALKDQRS
;
A
#
# COMPACT_ATOMS: atom_id res chain seq x y z
N CYS A 1 0.34 -17.46 -3.53
CA CYS A 1 1.63 -17.69 -4.21
C CYS A 1 2.84 -17.80 -3.29
N ASN A 2 2.97 -17.10 -2.15
CA ASN A 2 4.12 -17.22 -1.21
C ASN A 2 5.54 -17.17 -1.83
N THR A 3 5.68 -16.76 -3.08
CA THR A 3 6.93 -16.70 -3.83
C THR A 3 7.19 -15.27 -4.29
N PRO A 4 8.46 -14.90 -4.55
CA PRO A 4 8.79 -13.60 -5.14
C PRO A 4 8.03 -13.38 -6.46
N LEU A 5 7.62 -12.13 -6.71
CA LEU A 5 6.96 -11.71 -7.94
C LEU A 5 7.85 -10.67 -8.63
N ASP A 6 8.34 -11.00 -9.81
CA ASP A 6 8.96 -10.03 -10.70
C ASP A 6 7.88 -9.32 -11.51
N PHE A 7 7.83 -8.00 -11.43
CA PHE A 7 6.85 -7.17 -12.13
C PHE A 7 7.56 -6.00 -12.81
N PRO A 8 7.47 -5.85 -14.15
CA PRO A 8 8.03 -4.69 -14.82
C PRO A 8 7.25 -3.44 -14.40
N LEU A 9 7.97 -2.43 -13.92
CA LEU A 9 7.38 -1.17 -13.48
C LEU A 9 7.88 -0.03 -14.35
N GLU A 10 6.95 0.76 -14.86
CA GLU A 10 7.22 2.00 -15.58
C GLU A 10 6.39 3.11 -14.94
N GLY A 11 7.01 4.25 -14.70
CA GLY A 11 6.38 5.42 -14.11
C GLY A 11 7.09 6.69 -14.57
N ASP A 12 6.31 7.72 -14.85
CA ASP A 12 6.81 9.05 -15.23
C ASP A 12 6.14 10.08 -14.33
N GLN A 13 6.95 10.92 -13.68
CA GLN A 13 6.50 11.99 -12.81
C GLN A 13 7.37 13.21 -13.05
N ARG A 14 6.72 14.35 -13.29
CA ARG A 14 7.36 15.65 -13.37
C ARG A 14 7.27 16.34 -12.01
N GLN A 15 8.41 16.78 -11.48
CA GLN A 15 8.48 17.59 -10.27
C GLN A 15 9.24 18.88 -10.54
N ILE A 16 8.67 20.02 -10.14
CA ILE A 16 9.27 21.34 -10.33
C ILE A 16 9.73 21.90 -8.99
N PHE A 17 11.00 22.30 -8.93
CA PHE A 17 11.57 23.01 -7.80
C PHE A 17 11.95 24.42 -8.22
N ARG A 18 11.65 25.40 -7.38
CA ARG A 18 11.95 26.82 -7.62
C ARG A 18 12.53 27.44 -6.36
N PHE A 19 13.62 28.17 -6.50
CA PHE A 19 14.07 29.07 -5.45
C PHE A 19 13.04 30.18 -5.27
N THR A 20 12.33 30.16 -4.15
CA THR A 20 11.37 31.18 -3.78
C THR A 20 12.06 32.16 -2.86
N GLY A 21 11.80 33.46 -3.05
CA GLY A 21 12.42 34.53 -2.25
C GLY A 21 11.86 34.58 -0.82
N GLN A 22 11.30 35.73 -0.44
CA GLN A 22 10.63 35.90 0.86
C GLN A 22 9.22 35.28 0.91
N ASP A 23 8.67 34.85 -0.23
CA ASP A 23 7.36 34.21 -0.34
C ASP A 23 7.53 32.71 -0.62
N PRO A 24 7.58 31.86 0.41
CA PRO A 24 7.72 30.41 0.25
C PRO A 24 6.46 29.77 -0.37
N ASP A 25 5.31 30.43 -0.25
CA ASP A 25 4.03 29.94 -0.73
C ASP A 25 3.80 30.37 -2.17
N SER A 26 4.08 29.44 -3.09
CA SER A 26 3.51 29.49 -4.44
C SER A 26 2.08 28.97 -4.36
N ASP A 27 1.09 29.71 -4.84
CA ASP A 27 -0.31 29.24 -4.98
C ASP A 27 -0.46 28.06 -5.98
N ASP A 28 0.65 27.66 -6.60
CA ASP A 28 0.72 26.57 -7.57
C ASP A 28 1.20 25.29 -6.88
N GLU A 29 0.27 24.35 -6.68
CA GLU A 29 0.50 23.04 -6.04
C GLU A 29 1.55 22.18 -6.77
N GLU A 30 1.87 22.47 -8.04
CA GLU A 30 2.91 21.75 -8.80
C GLU A 30 4.34 22.23 -8.46
N ILE A 31 4.50 23.36 -7.76
CA ILE A 31 5.80 24.00 -7.50
C ILE A 31 6.22 23.82 -6.05
N VAL A 32 7.39 23.22 -5.86
CA VAL A 32 8.04 23.14 -4.55
C VAL A 32 9.01 24.32 -4.40
N GLY A 33 8.74 25.15 -3.39
CA GLY A 33 9.63 26.25 -2.99
C GLY A 33 10.89 25.74 -2.32
N LEU A 34 12.04 26.28 -2.72
CA LEU A 34 13.34 26.06 -2.08
C LEU A 34 13.86 27.37 -1.50
N ASP A 35 14.51 27.29 -0.34
CA ASP A 35 15.24 28.43 0.23
C ASP A 35 16.31 28.92 -0.77
N PRO A 36 16.48 30.24 -0.99
CA PRO A 36 17.50 30.78 -1.90
C PRO A 36 18.94 30.37 -1.58
N HIS A 37 19.21 29.94 -0.35
CA HIS A 37 20.49 29.45 0.14
C HIS A 37 20.56 27.92 0.24
N ALA A 38 19.53 27.19 -0.21
CA ALA A 38 19.56 25.73 -0.27
C ALA A 38 20.65 25.25 -1.24
N HIS A 39 21.44 24.28 -0.79
CA HIS A 39 22.53 23.66 -1.55
C HIS A 39 22.27 22.17 -1.83
N GLU A 40 21.20 21.62 -1.25
CA GLU A 40 20.75 20.26 -1.43
C GLU A 40 19.22 20.21 -1.50
N VAL A 41 18.68 19.17 -2.13
CA VAL A 41 17.25 18.90 -2.23
C VAL A 41 17.06 17.41 -1.94
N ASP A 42 16.20 17.09 -0.97
CA ASP A 42 15.82 15.71 -0.69
C ASP A 42 14.75 15.24 -1.69
N LEU A 43 15.10 14.28 -2.54
CA LEU A 43 14.21 13.70 -3.54
C LEU A 43 13.46 12.45 -3.03
N GLY A 44 13.75 11.98 -1.82
CA GLY A 44 13.26 10.71 -1.30
C GLY A 44 11.74 10.60 -1.29
N HIS A 45 11.05 11.66 -0.87
CA HIS A 45 9.59 11.71 -0.87
C HIS A 45 9.01 11.58 -2.29
N TYR A 46 9.51 12.37 -3.25
CA TYR A 46 9.00 12.38 -4.63
C TYR A 46 9.26 11.07 -5.36
N ILE A 47 10.42 10.45 -5.15
CA ILE A 47 10.72 9.12 -5.72
C ILE A 47 9.80 8.06 -5.11
N TYR A 48 9.58 8.11 -3.78
CA TYR A 48 8.65 7.19 -3.12
C TYR A 48 7.24 7.31 -3.69
N GLU A 49 6.74 8.53 -3.88
CA GLU A 49 5.43 8.77 -4.48
C GLU A 49 5.35 8.26 -5.91
N CYS A 50 6.33 8.57 -6.76
CA CYS A 50 6.40 8.08 -8.13
C CYS A 50 6.27 6.55 -8.19
N VAL A 51 7.10 5.85 -7.43
CA VAL A 51 7.08 4.38 -7.37
C VAL A 51 5.75 3.89 -6.80
N ARG A 52 5.25 4.51 -5.74
CA ARG A 52 4.01 4.07 -5.08
C ARG A 52 2.80 4.21 -5.99
N LEU A 53 2.74 5.26 -6.79
CA LEU A 53 1.66 5.54 -7.74
C LEU A 53 1.78 4.70 -9.01
N ALA A 54 2.99 4.38 -9.45
CA ALA A 54 3.21 3.47 -10.58
C ALA A 54 2.81 2.02 -10.27
N LEU A 55 2.86 1.61 -8.99
CA LEU A 55 2.56 0.25 -8.59
C LEU A 55 1.08 -0.11 -8.81
N PRO A 56 0.78 -1.27 -9.43
CA PRO A 56 -0.60 -1.68 -9.66
C PRO A 56 -1.32 -2.00 -8.34
N ILE A 57 -2.65 -1.78 -8.34
CA ILE A 57 -3.53 -2.05 -7.20
C ILE A 57 -3.45 -3.53 -6.78
N ARG A 58 -3.38 -4.43 -7.77
CA ARG A 58 -3.26 -5.88 -7.56
C ARG A 58 -1.97 -6.39 -8.18
N ARG A 59 -1.18 -7.10 -7.37
CA ARG A 59 0.08 -7.75 -7.74
C ARG A 59 -0.10 -9.25 -7.56
N VAL A 60 -0.28 -9.97 -8.66
CA VAL A 60 -0.45 -11.43 -8.65
C VAL A 60 0.42 -12.03 -9.74
N HIS A 61 0.91 -13.24 -9.47
CA HIS A 61 1.55 -14.06 -10.49
C HIS A 61 0.61 -14.29 -11.66
N ALA A 62 1.17 -14.42 -12.86
CA ALA A 62 0.40 -14.87 -14.00
C ALA A 62 -0.18 -16.28 -13.73
N PRO A 63 -1.30 -16.66 -14.36
CA PRO A 63 -1.89 -17.98 -14.18
C PRO A 63 -0.86 -19.10 -14.36
N GLY A 64 -0.76 -20.02 -13.39
CA GLY A 64 0.19 -21.13 -13.40
C GLY A 64 1.64 -20.78 -13.04
N GLN A 65 1.93 -19.54 -12.64
CA GLN A 65 3.24 -19.13 -12.06
C GLN A 65 3.21 -18.97 -10.54
N CYS A 66 2.04 -19.17 -9.93
CA CYS A 66 1.88 -19.22 -8.48
C CYS A 66 2.53 -20.51 -7.94
N ASP A 67 2.95 -20.50 -6.68
CA ASP A 67 3.38 -21.72 -5.99
C ASP A 67 2.26 -22.77 -6.03
N PRO A 68 2.50 -23.95 -6.64
CA PRO A 68 1.48 -24.99 -6.80
C PRO A 68 1.01 -25.55 -5.45
N GLU A 69 1.84 -25.55 -4.40
CA GLU A 69 1.42 -25.99 -3.06
C GLU A 69 0.34 -25.05 -2.48
N VAL A 70 0.44 -23.75 -2.79
CA VAL A 70 -0.54 -22.75 -2.38
C VAL A 70 -1.81 -22.85 -3.24
N GLU A 71 -1.69 -23.05 -4.56
CA GLU A 71 -2.85 -23.22 -5.44
C GLU A 71 -3.70 -24.45 -5.07
N LEU A 72 -3.06 -25.53 -4.60
CA LEU A 72 -3.76 -26.74 -4.11
C LEU A 72 -4.48 -26.51 -2.78
N SER A 73 -4.05 -25.54 -1.99
CA SER A 73 -4.66 -25.20 -0.69
C SER A 73 -5.91 -24.33 -0.80
N ASP A 74 -6.16 -23.73 -1.98
CA ASP A 74 -7.37 -22.97 -2.29
C ASP A 74 -8.59 -23.87 -2.60
N GLU A 75 -8.43 -25.19 -2.59
CA GLU A 75 -9.59 -26.09 -2.56
C GLU A 75 -10.40 -25.78 -1.30
N PRO A 76 -11.71 -25.48 -1.43
CA PRO A 76 -12.53 -25.14 -0.27
C PRO A 76 -12.45 -26.31 0.69
N ALA A 77 -11.93 -26.06 1.90
CA ALA A 77 -11.98 -27.04 2.98
C ALA A 77 -13.40 -27.59 3.02
N SER A 78 -13.53 -28.91 2.86
CA SER A 78 -14.82 -29.60 3.02
C SER A 78 -15.45 -29.08 4.32
N PRO A 79 -16.72 -28.68 4.33
CA PRO A 79 -17.33 -28.13 5.52
C PRO A 79 -17.22 -29.18 6.62
N ASN A 80 -16.32 -28.94 7.59
CA ASN A 80 -16.25 -29.77 8.78
C ASN A 80 -17.59 -29.59 9.49
N GLU A 81 -18.32 -30.69 9.72
CA GLU A 81 -19.66 -30.70 10.35
C GLU A 81 -19.65 -30.27 11.84
N ASP A 82 -18.61 -29.58 12.32
CA ASP A 82 -18.38 -29.21 13.73
C ASP A 82 -18.25 -27.69 13.97
N THR A 83 -18.68 -26.82 13.06
CA THR A 83 -18.55 -25.35 13.22
C THR A 83 -19.86 -24.60 13.47
N ASP A 84 -20.81 -25.17 14.22
CA ASP A 84 -21.98 -24.42 14.74
C ASP A 84 -21.71 -23.72 16.08
N ALA A 85 -20.51 -23.90 16.65
CA ALA A 85 -20.10 -23.17 17.85
C ALA A 85 -19.56 -21.77 17.46
N PRO A 86 -20.19 -20.68 17.94
CA PRO A 86 -19.69 -19.33 17.64
C PRO A 86 -18.28 -19.16 18.19
N ASP A 87 -17.36 -18.71 17.32
CA ASP A 87 -15.93 -18.58 17.61
C ASP A 87 -15.73 -17.77 18.90
N PRO A 88 -14.93 -18.28 19.85
CA PRO A 88 -14.77 -17.71 21.19
C PRO A 88 -14.26 -16.26 21.18
N ARG A 89 -13.58 -15.83 20.11
CA ARG A 89 -13.14 -14.44 19.94
C ARG A 89 -14.33 -13.49 19.78
N TRP A 90 -15.40 -13.91 19.12
CA TRP A 90 -16.62 -13.09 18.95
C TRP A 90 -17.43 -13.00 20.23
N LYS A 91 -17.49 -14.08 21.03
CA LYS A 91 -18.10 -14.05 22.36
C LYS A 91 -17.43 -13.03 23.28
N ALA A 92 -16.10 -12.90 23.20
CA ALA A 92 -15.36 -11.88 23.95
C ALA A 92 -15.73 -10.44 23.53
N LEU A 93 -16.03 -10.22 22.24
CA LEU A 93 -16.47 -8.91 21.74
C LEU A 93 -17.91 -8.57 22.17
N GLU A 94 -18.78 -9.57 22.27
CA GLU A 94 -20.15 -9.39 22.74
C GLU A 94 -20.19 -8.97 24.22
N ALA A 95 -19.36 -9.60 25.06
CA ALA A 95 -19.24 -9.24 26.48
C ALA A 95 -18.75 -7.79 26.72
N LEU A 96 -18.09 -7.18 25.74
CA LEU A 96 -17.65 -5.79 25.80
C LEU A 96 -18.72 -4.78 25.39
N LYS A 97 -19.77 -5.20 24.67
CA LYS A 97 -20.91 -4.33 24.33
C LYS A 97 -21.74 -3.98 25.56
N ASP A 98 -21.90 -4.93 26.48
CA ASP A 98 -22.70 -4.75 27.70
C ASP A 98 -22.00 -3.90 28.77
N GLN A 99 -20.69 -3.69 28.67
CA GLN A 99 -19.90 -2.84 29.57
C GLN A 99 -19.94 -1.35 29.19
N ARG A 100 -20.59 -1.01 28.08
CA ARG A 100 -20.71 0.36 27.56
C ARG A 100 -22.16 0.82 27.58
N SER A 101 -22.80 0.73 28.75
CA SER A 101 -24.07 1.39 29.09
C SER A 101 -23.93 2.16 30.41
#